data_AF-U7R1M1-F1
#
_entry.id   AF-U7R1M1-F1
#
_cell.length_a   1.000
_cell.length_b   1.000
_cell.length_c   1.000
_cell.angle_alpha   90.00
_cell.angle_beta   90.00
_cell.angle_gamma   90.00
#
_symmetry.space_group_name_H-M   'P 1'
#
loop_
_entity.id
_entity.type
_entity.pdbx_description
1 polymer ?
#
loop_
_entity_poly.entity_id
_entity_poly.type
_entity_poly.pdbx_seq_one_letter_code
_entity_poly.pdbx_strand_id
1 'polypeptide(L)'
;MKNYFLFFLLFLSFLCHSEENELFRKKIQKEIDDKILLCLGETEWPVSINENSIWANANMESLVDAGLVKLDFKRGKNKLWNLTNLGKKEFNKNGDFCYGRMMLKDILNITYINKKEDL
;
A
#
# COMPACT_ATOMS: atom_id res chain seq x y z
N MET A 1 26.23 -25.96 -43.64
CA MET A 1 26.42 -25.65 -42.20
C MET A 1 26.65 -24.17 -41.88
N LYS A 2 26.91 -23.27 -42.85
CA LYS A 2 27.14 -21.83 -42.58
C LYS A 2 25.85 -20.99 -42.41
N ASN A 3 24.73 -21.39 -43.01
CA ASN A 3 23.48 -20.61 -42.97
C ASN A 3 22.67 -20.76 -41.68
N TYR A 4 22.88 -21.81 -40.88
CA TYR A 4 22.17 -21.98 -39.60
C TYR A 4 22.69 -21.05 -38.50
N PHE A 5 23.94 -20.62 -38.59
CA PHE A 5 24.56 -19.73 -37.60
C PHE A 5 23.99 -18.31 -37.67
N LEU A 6 23.72 -17.82 -38.88
CA LEU A 6 23.08 -16.52 -39.11
C LEU A 6 21.63 -16.49 -38.62
N PHE A 7 20.91 -17.61 -38.74
CA PHE A 7 19.52 -17.71 -38.25
C PHE A 7 19.46 -17.72 -36.71
N PHE A 8 20.46 -18.30 -36.04
CA PHE A 8 20.55 -18.33 -34.58
C PHE A 8 20.84 -16.94 -33.99
N LEU A 9 21.68 -16.13 -34.66
CA LEU A 9 22.00 -14.76 -34.26
C LEU A 9 20.79 -13.80 -34.36
N LEU A 10 19.90 -14.02 -35.33
CA LEU A 10 18.66 -13.25 -35.50
C LEU A 10 17.62 -13.50 -34.39
N PHE A 11 17.68 -14.66 -33.71
CA PHE A 11 16.77 -14.97 -32.59
C PHE A 11 17.22 -14.33 -31.26
N LEU A 12 18.51 -14.06 -31.09
CA LEU A 12 19.06 -13.47 -29.86
C LEU A 12 18.72 -11.97 -29.69
N SER A 13 18.48 -11.25 -30.79
CA SER A 13 18.13 -9.82 -30.74
C SER A 13 16.72 -9.52 -30.22
N PHE A 14 15.86 -10.54 -30.06
CA PHE A 14 14.50 -10.36 -29.54
C PHE A 14 14.38 -10.46 -28.01
N LEU A 15 15.45 -10.78 -27.29
CA LEU A 15 15.40 -11.01 -25.84
C LEU A 15 15.67 -9.76 -24.96
N CYS A 16 15.94 -8.59 -25.55
CA CYS A 16 16.66 -7.53 -24.83
C CYS A 16 15.83 -6.29 -24.39
N HIS A 17 14.49 -6.33 -24.29
CA HIS A 17 13.72 -5.09 -24.05
C HIS A 17 12.66 -5.12 -22.93
N SER A 18 12.73 -6.05 -21.97
CA SER A 18 11.72 -6.15 -20.89
C SER A 18 12.26 -6.06 -19.45
N GLU A 19 13.58 -6.14 -19.23
CA GLU A 19 14.12 -6.33 -17.88
C GLU A 19 14.09 -5.06 -16.99
N GLU A 20 14.33 -3.88 -17.58
CA GLU A 20 14.43 -2.63 -16.82
C GLU A 20 13.10 -2.26 -16.15
N ASN A 21 11.97 -2.37 -16.86
CA ASN A 21 10.64 -2.09 -16.32
C ASN A 21 10.24 -3.05 -15.20
N GLU A 22 10.56 -4.34 -15.33
CA GLU A 22 10.26 -5.33 -14.29
C GLU A 22 11.09 -5.06 -13.02
N LEU A 23 12.37 -4.70 -13.19
CA LEU A 23 13.26 -4.34 -12.09
C LEU A 23 12.75 -3.09 -11.34
N PHE A 24 12.34 -2.04 -12.06
CA PHE A 24 11.75 -0.84 -11.46
C PHE A 24 10.45 -1.15 -10.74
N ARG A 25 9.57 -1.94 -11.36
CA ARG A 25 8.30 -2.37 -10.75
C ARG A 25 8.52 -3.13 -9.45
N LYS A 26 9.47 -4.06 -9.41
CA LYS A 26 9.84 -4.82 -8.20
C LYS A 26 10.37 -3.91 -7.10
N LYS A 27 11.21 -2.93 -7.43
CA LYS A 27 11.74 -1.96 -6.45
C LYS A 27 10.63 -1.09 -5.86
N ILE A 28 9.75 -0.55 -6.70
CA ILE A 28 8.62 0.27 -6.23
C ILE A 28 7.65 -0.58 -5.39
N GLN A 29 7.33 -1.80 -5.83
CA GLN A 29 6.48 -2.71 -5.06
C GLN A 29 7.10 -2.99 -3.68
N LYS A 30 8.40 -3.27 -3.62
CA LYS A 30 9.11 -3.48 -2.36
C LYS A 30 9.01 -2.27 -1.43
N GLU A 31 9.20 -1.06 -1.96
CA GLU A 31 9.08 0.16 -1.18
C GLU A 31 7.64 0.38 -0.66
N ILE A 32 6.62 0.05 -1.47
CA ILE A 32 5.22 0.09 -1.04
C ILE A 32 5.00 -0.90 0.11
N ASP A 33 5.44 -2.14 -0.05
CA ASP A 33 5.27 -3.20 0.95
C ASP A 33 6.01 -2.89 2.25
N ASP A 34 7.22 -2.33 2.17
CA ASP A 34 8.07 -2.05 3.33
C ASP A 34 7.65 -0.79 4.09
N LYS A 35 7.17 0.26 3.39
CA LYS A 35 6.91 1.57 4.01
C LYS A 35 5.45 1.90 4.23
N ILE A 36 4.53 1.35 3.43
CA ILE A 36 3.13 1.76 3.46
C ILE A 36 2.32 0.76 4.26
N LEU A 37 2.21 1.01 5.56
CA LEU A 37 1.23 0.32 6.39
C LEU A 37 -0.16 0.88 6.07
N LEU A 38 -0.95 0.18 5.25
CA LEU A 38 -2.32 0.59 4.87
C LEU A 38 -3.36 0.23 5.94
N CYS A 39 -2.99 0.45 7.20
CA CYS A 39 -3.80 0.17 8.36
C CYS A 39 -4.48 1.45 8.80
N LEU A 40 -5.82 1.42 8.84
CA LEU A 40 -6.66 2.60 8.99
C LEU A 40 -6.94 2.96 10.43
N GLY A 41 -6.50 2.14 11.38
CA GLY A 41 -6.89 2.29 12.77
C GLY A 41 -5.97 1.57 13.72
N GLU A 42 -6.37 1.65 14.97
CA GLU A 42 -5.66 1.12 16.13
C GLU A 42 -5.72 -0.40 16.17
N THR A 43 -4.67 -1.01 16.71
CA THR A 43 -4.54 -2.47 16.91
C THR A 43 -5.07 -2.91 18.27
N GLU A 44 -5.43 -1.98 19.14
CA GLU A 44 -5.98 -2.27 20.46
C GLU A 44 -7.28 -1.51 20.67
N TRP A 45 -8.31 -2.21 21.13
CA TRP A 45 -9.66 -1.70 21.31
C TRP A 45 -10.20 -2.01 22.71
N PRO A 46 -10.95 -1.11 23.35
CA PRO A 46 -11.32 0.25 22.90
C PRO A 46 -10.14 1.22 22.88
N VAL A 47 -10.22 2.25 22.03
CA VAL A 47 -9.20 3.31 21.95
C VAL A 47 -9.73 4.65 22.46
N SER A 48 -8.94 5.34 23.26
CA SER A 48 -9.20 6.70 23.72
C SER A 48 -8.27 7.68 23.02
N ILE A 49 -8.83 8.51 22.12
CA ILE A 49 -8.07 9.50 21.36
C ILE A 49 -8.42 10.91 21.84
N ASN A 50 -7.39 11.76 21.96
CA ASN A 50 -7.57 13.18 22.25
C ASN A 50 -8.11 13.91 21.02
N GLU A 51 -9.12 14.76 21.21
CA GLU A 51 -9.76 15.59 20.19
C GLU A 51 -8.78 16.52 19.46
N ASN A 52 -7.67 16.89 20.11
CA ASN A 52 -6.60 17.67 19.49
C ASN A 52 -5.81 16.89 18.42
N SER A 53 -5.93 15.57 18.36
CA SER A 53 -5.27 14.74 17.35
C SER A 53 -6.14 14.69 16.07
N ILE A 54 -6.04 15.72 15.24
CA ILE A 54 -6.91 15.92 14.07
C ILE A 54 -6.89 14.69 13.14
N TRP A 55 -5.70 14.19 12.81
CA TRP A 55 -5.55 13.07 11.89
C TRP A 55 -6.12 11.76 12.44
N ALA A 56 -5.82 11.45 13.71
CA ALA A 56 -6.36 10.25 14.35
C ALA A 56 -7.90 10.32 14.42
N ASN A 57 -8.47 11.46 14.77
CA ASN A 57 -9.93 11.61 14.77
C ASN A 57 -10.52 11.46 13.37
N ALA A 58 -9.92 12.05 12.33
CA ALA A 58 -10.41 11.91 10.95
C ALA A 58 -10.43 10.44 10.47
N ASN A 59 -9.41 9.66 10.81
CA ASN A 59 -9.39 8.23 10.51
C ASN A 59 -10.50 7.48 11.26
N MET A 60 -10.71 7.80 12.53
CA MET A 60 -11.74 7.17 13.34
C MET A 60 -13.15 7.48 12.84
N GLU A 61 -13.42 8.73 12.45
CA GLU A 61 -14.70 9.11 11.80
C GLU A 61 -14.88 8.34 10.48
N SER A 62 -13.82 8.12 9.70
CA SER A 62 -13.90 7.30 8.48
C SER A 62 -14.27 5.83 8.79
N LEU A 63 -13.76 5.28 9.90
CA LEU A 63 -14.13 3.93 10.37
C LEU A 63 -15.57 3.85 10.92
N VAL A 64 -16.10 4.97 11.41
CA VAL A 64 -17.50 5.11 11.83
C VAL A 64 -18.41 5.13 10.61
N ASP A 65 -18.06 5.90 9.57
CA ASP A 65 -18.79 5.95 8.31
C ASP A 65 -18.85 4.57 7.63
N ALA A 66 -17.79 3.77 7.77
CA ALA A 66 -17.75 2.37 7.33
C ALA A 66 -18.55 1.40 8.22
N GLY A 67 -19.09 1.84 9.36
CA GLY A 67 -19.85 1.02 10.31
C GLY A 67 -19.00 0.03 11.12
N LEU A 68 -17.67 0.16 11.09
CA LEU A 68 -16.73 -0.71 11.80
C LEU A 68 -16.54 -0.26 13.26
N VAL A 69 -16.61 1.04 13.49
CA VAL A 69 -16.35 1.67 14.79
C VAL A 69 -17.54 2.51 15.22
N LYS A 70 -17.72 2.67 16.53
CA LYS A 70 -18.67 3.60 17.13
C LYS A 70 -18.01 4.44 18.20
N LEU A 71 -18.48 5.67 18.36
CA LEU A 71 -18.14 6.51 19.50
C LEU A 71 -19.03 6.09 20.68
N ASP A 72 -18.43 5.56 21.75
CA ASP A 72 -19.20 5.16 22.93
C ASP A 72 -19.46 6.36 23.85
N PHE A 73 -18.43 7.15 24.18
CA PHE A 73 -18.60 8.38 24.96
C PHE A 73 -17.43 9.36 24.82
N LYS A 74 -17.70 10.64 25.12
CA LYS A 74 -16.71 11.72 25.18
C LYS A 74 -16.49 12.15 26.63
N ARG A 75 -15.25 12.06 27.14
CA ARG A 75 -14.86 12.54 28.48
C ARG A 75 -13.91 13.73 28.35
N GLY A 76 -14.45 14.93 28.49
CA GLY A 76 -13.68 16.17 28.26
C GLY A 76 -13.19 16.24 26.81
N LYS A 77 -11.87 16.33 26.62
CA LYS A 77 -11.23 16.33 25.29
C LYS A 77 -10.94 14.94 24.74
N ASN A 78 -11.24 13.86 25.45
CA ASN A 78 -10.96 12.50 24.96
C ASN A 78 -12.25 11.85 24.45
N LYS A 79 -12.16 11.22 23.28
CA LYS A 79 -13.21 10.40 22.65
C LYS A 79 -12.85 8.93 22.84
N LEU A 80 -13.76 8.13 23.41
CA LEU A 80 -13.62 6.68 23.50
C LEU A 80 -14.36 6.01 22.35
N TRP A 81 -13.62 5.26 21.55
CA TRP A 81 -14.11 4.55 20.39
C TRP A 81 -14.07 3.05 20.61
N ASN A 82 -15.06 2.37 20.06
CA ASN A 82 -15.23 0.93 20.26
C ASN A 82 -15.66 0.24 18.97
N LEU A 83 -15.30 -1.04 18.84
CA LEU A 83 -15.69 -1.84 17.70
C LEU A 83 -17.19 -2.14 17.71
N THR A 84 -17.83 -2.04 16.54
CA THR A 84 -19.16 -2.62 16.31
C THR A 84 -19.06 -4.14 16.18
N ASN A 85 -20.19 -4.85 16.10
CA ASN A 85 -20.17 -6.30 15.84
C ASN A 85 -19.55 -6.61 14.46
N LEU A 86 -19.80 -5.77 13.46
CA LEU A 86 -19.16 -5.88 12.15
C LEU A 86 -17.66 -5.60 12.27
N GLY A 87 -17.29 -4.52 12.97
CA GLY A 87 -15.89 -4.17 13.24
C GLY A 87 -15.12 -5.30 13.90
N LYS A 88 -15.67 -5.92 14.95
CA LYS A 88 -15.06 -7.09 15.61
C LYS A 88 -14.83 -8.25 14.64
N LYS A 89 -15.80 -8.55 13.78
CA LYS A 89 -15.69 -9.64 12.81
C LYS A 89 -14.58 -9.38 11.80
N GLU A 90 -14.48 -8.16 11.28
CA GLU A 90 -13.43 -7.79 10.31
C GLU A 90 -12.06 -7.70 10.99
N PHE A 91 -11.98 -7.07 12.16
CA PHE A 91 -10.76 -6.97 12.96
C PHE A 91 -10.20 -8.34 13.33
N ASN A 92 -11.04 -9.30 13.75
CA ASN A 92 -10.61 -10.63 14.14
C ASN A 92 -10.00 -11.47 12.99
N LYS A 93 -10.19 -11.07 11.71
CA LYS A 93 -9.58 -11.79 10.59
C LYS A 93 -8.07 -11.58 10.54
N ASN A 94 -7.63 -10.35 10.80
CA ASN A 94 -6.25 -9.92 10.56
C ASN A 94 -5.58 -9.30 11.81
N GLY A 95 -6.34 -9.02 12.88
CA GLY A 95 -5.87 -8.29 14.06
C GLY A 95 -5.79 -6.78 13.85
N ASP A 96 -6.34 -6.27 12.76
CA ASP A 96 -6.26 -4.87 12.34
C ASP A 96 -7.36 -4.49 11.33
N PHE A 97 -7.45 -3.19 11.01
CA PHE A 97 -8.24 -2.67 9.88
C PHE A 97 -7.31 -2.23 8.75
N CYS A 98 -6.63 -3.18 8.10
CA CYS A 98 -5.80 -2.87 6.94
C CYS A 98 -6.54 -3.17 5.64
N TYR A 99 -6.37 -2.30 4.64
CA TYR A 99 -6.86 -2.52 3.27
C TYR A 99 -6.16 -3.69 2.56
N GLY A 100 -5.27 -4.40 3.25
CA GLY A 100 -4.39 -5.42 2.69
C GLY A 100 -3.18 -4.81 1.99
N ARG A 101 -2.50 -5.63 1.18
CA ARG A 101 -1.32 -5.18 0.42
C ARG A 101 -1.74 -4.46 -0.85
N MET A 102 -1.14 -3.31 -1.11
CA MET A 102 -1.32 -2.61 -2.38
C MET A 102 -0.42 -3.22 -3.45
N MET A 103 -0.98 -3.53 -4.61
CA MET A 103 -0.24 -4.09 -5.74
C MET A 103 -0.08 -3.04 -6.84
N LEU A 104 1.16 -2.78 -7.24
CA LEU A 104 1.49 -1.88 -8.35
C LEU A 104 1.01 -2.50 -9.67
N LYS A 105 -0.03 -1.88 -10.26
CA LYS A 105 -0.61 -2.33 -11.53
C LYS A 105 0.18 -1.87 -12.74
N ASP A 106 0.46 -0.58 -12.88
CA ASP A 106 1.22 -0.04 -14.02
C ASP A 106 2.00 1.22 -13.63
N ILE A 107 3.09 1.48 -14.34
CA ILE A 107 3.85 2.73 -14.25
C ILE A 107 3.55 3.53 -15.52
N LEU A 108 2.80 4.63 -15.38
CA LEU A 108 2.33 5.41 -16.53
C LEU A 108 3.42 6.29 -17.15
N ASN A 109 4.34 6.81 -16.34
CA ASN A 109 5.45 7.63 -16.80
C ASN A 109 6.62 7.61 -15.80
N ILE A 110 7.86 7.66 -16.31
CA ILE A 110 9.08 7.80 -15.52
C ILE A 110 9.86 9.00 -16.08
N THR A 111 10.06 10.03 -15.26
CA THR A 111 10.86 11.21 -15.62
C THR A 111 12.23 11.12 -14.96
N TYR A 112 13.30 11.23 -15.75
CA TYR A 112 14.66 11.23 -15.24
C TYR A 112 15.15 12.67 -15.06
N ILE A 113 15.57 13.02 -13.85
CA ILE A 113 15.98 14.40 -13.52
C ILE A 113 17.48 14.63 -13.82
N ASN A 114 18.30 13.58 -13.83
CA ASN A 114 19.75 13.65 -14.10
C ASN A 114 20.24 12.39 -14.82
N LYS A 115 19.94 12.24 -16.11
CA LYS A 115 20.58 11.17 -16.90
C LYS A 115 22.01 11.65 -17.22
N LYS A 116 23.02 11.07 -16.58
CA LYS A 116 24.39 11.19 -17.10
C LYS A 116 24.38 10.49 -18.45
N GLU A 117 24.69 11.22 -19.50
CA GLU A 117 25.04 10.63 -20.78
C GLU A 117 26.36 9.89 -20.56
N ASP A 118 26.28 8.56 -20.48
CA ASP A 118 27.46 7.72 -20.56
C ASP A 118 28.00 7.85 -22.00
N LEU A 119 29.08 8.64 -22.13
CA LEU A 119 29.95 8.73 -23.30
C LEU A 119 30.92 7.54 -23.34
#